data_AF-A0AAV2U3N9-F1
#
_entry.id   AF-A0AAV2U3N9-F1
#
_cell.length_a   1.000
_cell.length_b   1.000
_cell.length_c   1.000
_cell.angle_alpha   90.00
_cell.angle_beta   90.00
_cell.angle_gamma   90.00
#
_symmetry.space_group_name_H-M   'P 1'
#
loop_
_entity.id
_entity.type
_entity.pdbx_description
1 polymer ?
#
loop_
_entity_poly.entity_id
_entity_poly.type
_entity_poly.pdbx_seq_one_letter_code
_entity_poly.pdbx_strand_id
1 'polypeptide(L)'
;MNVPVEYVKDGQIVLNLSASATGNLQLTNDFIQFNARFKGVSRELYIPMGAALAIYARENGDGVMFEPEEIYDELNIEPDTEQPTGFYEAVDKPKKREEKKKTKSVSHLRIVD
;
A
#
# COMPACT_ATOMS: atom_id res chain seq x y z
N MET A 1 4.69 3.30 -0.30
CA MET A 1 4.77 3.57 1.15
C MET A 1 6.00 4.43 1.43
N ASN A 2 5.92 5.42 2.32
CA ASN A 2 7.06 6.26 2.71
C ASN A 2 7.22 6.24 4.24
N VAL A 3 8.26 5.53 4.70
CA VAL A 3 8.63 5.42 6.10
C VAL A 3 10.16 5.37 6.25
N PRO A 4 10.70 5.72 7.43
CA PRO A 4 12.12 5.54 7.76
C PRO A 4 12.55 4.06 7.69
N VAL A 5 13.17 3.65 6.58
CA VAL A 5 13.57 2.25 6.31
C VAL A 5 14.53 1.71 7.38
N GLU A 6 15.30 2.57 8.04
CA GLU A 6 16.22 2.17 9.11
C GLU A 6 15.52 1.75 10.42
N TYR A 7 14.21 1.98 10.53
CA TYR A 7 13.36 1.53 11.65
C TYR A 7 12.50 0.32 11.29
N VAL A 8 12.57 -0.16 10.04
CA VAL A 8 11.88 -1.36 9.57
C VAL A 8 12.66 -2.60 10.02
N LYS A 9 11.95 -3.60 10.53
CA LYS A 9 12.49 -4.90 10.96
C LYS A 9 11.63 -6.00 10.37
N ASP A 10 12.26 -6.96 9.70
CA ASP A 10 11.57 -8.09 9.07
C ASP A 10 10.41 -7.65 8.15
N GLY A 11 10.60 -6.53 7.44
CA GLY A 11 9.58 -5.95 6.55
C GLY A 11 8.46 -5.20 7.26
N GLN A 12 8.49 -5.05 8.58
CA GLN A 12 7.44 -4.42 9.38
C GLN A 12 7.95 -3.22 10.20
N ILE A 13 7.05 -2.31 10.52
CA ILE A 13 7.32 -1.16 11.40
C ILE A 13 6.14 -0.94 12.33
N VAL A 14 6.43 -0.75 13.62
CA VAL A 14 5.43 -0.37 14.62
C VAL A 14 5.50 1.13 14.84
N LEU A 15 4.35 1.79 14.71
CA LEU A 15 4.23 3.24 14.79
C LEU A 15 3.32 3.64 15.94
N ASN A 16 3.71 4.64 16.71
CA ASN A 16 2.87 5.20 17.76
C ASN A 16 1.98 6.30 17.17
N LEU A 17 0.67 6.09 17.22
CA LEU A 17 -0.34 7.04 16.72
C LEU A 17 -0.99 7.89 17.83
N SER A 18 -0.41 7.93 19.04
CA SER A 18 -0.90 8.80 20.10
C SER A 18 -0.75 10.27 19.73
N ALA A 19 -1.68 11.11 20.21
CA ALA A 19 -1.65 12.56 19.96
C ALA A 19 -0.33 13.24 20.36
N SER A 20 0.38 12.69 21.36
CA SER A 20 1.70 13.17 21.80
C SER A 20 2.86 12.77 20.88
N ALA A 21 2.70 11.71 20.07
CA ALA A 21 3.73 11.17 19.20
C ALA A 21 3.60 11.63 17.75
N THR A 22 2.40 12.10 17.36
CA THR A 22 2.07 12.48 15.99
C THR A 22 1.64 13.94 15.87
N GLY A 23 1.97 14.57 14.74
CA GLY A 23 1.40 15.85 14.32
C GLY A 23 0.69 15.73 12.98
N ASN A 24 -0.43 16.44 12.80
CA ASN A 24 -1.25 16.42 11.58
C ASN A 24 -1.67 14.99 11.17
N LEU A 25 -2.14 14.19 12.13
CA LEU A 25 -2.61 12.83 11.86
C LEU A 25 -3.86 12.87 10.99
N GLN A 26 -3.77 12.23 9.83
CA GLN A 26 -4.87 11.99 8.90
C GLN A 26 -5.10 10.48 8.81
N LEU A 27 -6.33 10.07 9.13
CA LEU A 27 -6.83 8.72 8.95
C LEU A 27 -7.91 8.78 7.87
N THR A 28 -7.53 8.43 6.66
CA THR A 28 -8.44 8.42 5.50
C THR A 28 -8.73 6.99 5.09
N ASN A 29 -9.67 6.79 4.16
CA ASN A 29 -9.97 5.45 3.63
C ASN A 29 -8.80 4.87 2.83
N ASP A 30 -8.00 5.73 2.19
CA ASP A 30 -6.96 5.31 1.26
C ASP A 30 -5.58 5.24 1.92
N PHE A 31 -5.35 6.08 2.94
CA PHE A 31 -4.04 6.20 3.59
C PHE A 31 -4.09 6.76 5.02
N ILE A 32 -3.00 6.49 5.73
CA ILE A 32 -2.62 7.11 6.99
C ILE A 32 -1.41 8.03 6.74
N GLN A 33 -1.53 9.30 7.10
CA GLN A 33 -0.45 10.29 6.96
C GLN A 33 -0.27 11.09 8.24
N PHE A 34 0.97 11.29 8.67
CA PHE A 34 1.28 12.10 9.85
C PHE A 34 2.75 12.49 9.90
N ASN A 35 3.08 13.45 10.76
CA ASN A 35 4.44 13.81 11.12
C ASN A 35 4.81 13.14 12.45
N ALA A 36 6.00 12.54 12.53
CA ALA A 36 6.55 12.00 13.78
C ALA A 36 8.06 12.19 13.88
N ARG A 37 8.59 12.03 15.08
CA ARG A 37 10.02 12.21 15.36
C ARG A 37 10.72 10.87 15.53
N PHE A 38 11.78 10.67 14.75
CA PHE A 38 12.68 9.52 14.83
C PHE A 38 14.05 10.01 15.31
N LYS A 39 14.44 9.64 16.54
CA LYS A 39 15.64 10.17 17.21
C LYS A 39 15.72 11.71 17.18
N GLY A 40 14.58 12.37 17.40
CA GLY A 40 14.47 13.83 17.40
C GLY A 40 14.27 14.48 16.02
N VAL A 41 14.57 13.77 14.93
CA VAL A 41 14.39 14.26 13.55
C VAL A 41 12.93 14.10 13.13
N SER A 42 12.28 15.20 12.76
CA SER A 42 10.90 15.18 12.25
C SER A 42 10.87 14.59 10.84
N ARG A 43 9.94 13.66 10.61
CA ARG A 43 9.67 13.07 9.30
C ARG A 43 8.17 12.97 9.08
N GLU A 44 7.75 13.14 7.84
CA GLU A 44 6.40 12.85 7.39
C GLU A 44 6.34 11.39 6.93
N LEU A 45 5.27 10.69 7.30
CA LEU A 45 5.01 9.31 6.91
C LEU A 45 3.75 9.25 6.05
N TYR A 46 3.77 8.35 5.08
CA TYR A 46 2.62 8.02 4.24
C TYR A 46 2.49 6.50 4.13
N ILE A 47 1.38 5.97 4.63
CA ILE A 47 1.09 4.54 4.69
C ILE A 47 -0.22 4.29 3.94
N PRO A 48 -0.21 3.62 2.77
CA PRO A 48 -1.42 3.15 2.12
C PRO A 48 -2.23 2.23 3.06
N MET A 49 -3.56 2.26 2.98
CA MET A 49 -4.38 1.48 3.91
C MET A 49 -4.06 -0.03 3.88
N GLY A 50 -3.82 -0.59 2.69
CA GLY A 50 -3.44 -2.00 2.53
C GLY A 50 -2.09 -2.39 3.17
N ALA A 51 -1.27 -1.43 3.61
CA ALA A 51 -0.03 -1.68 4.34
C ALA A 51 -0.23 -1.69 5.88
N ALA A 52 -1.41 -1.33 6.38
CA ALA A 52 -1.73 -1.38 7.80
C ALA A 52 -2.22 -2.79 8.18
N LEU A 53 -1.40 -3.52 8.95
CA LEU A 53 -1.70 -4.92 9.29
C LEU A 53 -2.55 -5.07 10.56
N ALA A 54 -2.35 -4.20 11.54
CA ALA A 54 -3.03 -4.27 12.84
C ALA A 54 -3.00 -2.92 13.56
N ILE A 55 -3.90 -2.75 14.51
CA ILE A 55 -3.88 -1.66 15.49
C ILE A 55 -4.13 -2.22 16.88
N TYR A 56 -3.32 -1.80 17.86
CA TYR A 56 -3.42 -2.29 19.23
C TYR A 56 -2.98 -1.24 20.25
N ALA A 57 -3.50 -1.37 21.46
CA ALA A 57 -3.08 -0.59 22.62
C ALA A 57 -1.73 -1.11 23.14
N ARG A 58 -0.79 -0.19 23.36
CA ARG A 58 0.57 -0.55 23.78
C ARG A 58 0.61 -1.18 25.17
N GLU A 59 -0.33 -0.81 26.03
CA GLU A 59 -0.33 -1.12 27.46
C GLU A 59 -0.66 -2.59 27.75
N ASN A 60 -1.56 -3.17 26.98
CA ASN A 60 -2.08 -4.52 27.20
C ASN A 60 -2.10 -5.40 25.93
N GLY A 61 -1.82 -4.84 24.76
CA GLY A 61 -1.84 -5.57 23.49
C GLY A 61 -3.24 -5.79 22.92
N ASP A 62 -4.29 -5.25 23.57
CA ASP A 62 -5.66 -5.36 23.06
C ASP A 62 -5.79 -4.58 21.76
N GLY A 63 -6.39 -5.20 20.74
CA GLY A 63 -6.46 -4.63 19.42
C GLY A 63 -7.09 -5.57 18.41
N VAL A 64 -6.92 -5.23 17.15
CA VAL A 64 -7.43 -5.98 16.01
C VAL A 64 -6.35 -6.11 14.94
N MET A 65 -6.25 -7.29 14.36
CA MET A 65 -5.54 -7.54 13.12
C MET A 65 -6.54 -7.42 11.99
N PHE A 66 -6.21 -6.68 10.94
CA PHE A 66 -7.10 -6.55 9.79
C PHE A 66 -7.13 -7.85 9.01
N GLU A 67 -8.32 -8.23 8.54
CA GLU A 67 -8.49 -9.35 7.62
C GLU A 67 -8.01 -8.93 6.22
N PRO A 68 -7.42 -9.84 5.43
CA PRO A 68 -7.06 -9.54 4.05
C PRO A 68 -8.28 -9.17 3.20
N GLU A 69 -8.15 -8.10 2.42
CA GLU A 69 -9.15 -7.70 1.41
C GLU A 69 -8.52 -7.78 0.01
N GLU A 70 -9.20 -8.42 -0.94
CA GLU A 70 -8.69 -8.66 -2.31
C GLU A 70 -8.21 -7.37 -2.99
N ILE A 71 -8.88 -6.24 -2.73
CA ILE A 71 -8.51 -4.94 -3.30
C ILE A 71 -7.09 -4.51 -2.92
N TYR A 72 -6.62 -4.86 -1.71
CA TYR A 72 -5.29 -4.48 -1.27
C TYR A 72 -4.21 -5.36 -1.91
N ASP A 73 -4.53 -6.62 -2.24
CA ASP A 73 -3.64 -7.49 -3.00
C ASP A 73 -3.49 -6.99 -4.45
N GLU A 74 -4.60 -6.59 -5.08
CA GLU A 74 -4.59 -6.03 -6.44
C GLU A 74 -3.79 -4.73 -6.55
N LEU A 75 -3.89 -3.86 -5.54
CA LEU A 75 -3.15 -2.60 -5.49
C LEU A 75 -1.65 -2.78 -5.22
N ASN A 76 -1.22 -3.95 -4.75
CA ASN A 76 0.17 -4.26 -4.44
C ASN A 76 0.86 -5.11 -5.51
N ILE A 77 0.23 -5.31 -6.69
CA ILE A 77 0.84 -6.05 -7.80
C ILE A 77 1.98 -5.22 -8.39
N GLU A 78 3.21 -5.71 -8.22
CA GLU A 78 4.37 -5.17 -8.93
C GLU A 78 4.33 -5.59 -10.41
N PRO A 79 4.65 -4.70 -11.35
CA PRO A 79 4.68 -5.05 -12.76
C PRO A 79 5.83 -6.03 -13.06
N ASP A 80 5.52 -7.12 -13.78
CA ASP A 80 6.50 -8.15 -14.21
C ASP A 80 7.64 -7.60 -15.09
N THR A 81 7.47 -6.42 -15.66
CA THR A 81 8.46 -5.77 -16.52
C THR A 81 8.67 -4.33 -16.10
N GLU A 82 9.92 -3.94 -15.88
CA GLU A 82 10.30 -2.54 -15.68
C GLU A 82 9.83 -1.69 -16.86
N GLN A 83 9.28 -0.51 -16.56
CA GLN A 83 9.00 0.45 -17.61
C GLN A 83 10.31 0.96 -18.20
N PRO A 84 10.41 1.07 -19.54
CA PRO A 84 11.62 1.60 -20.17
C PRO A 84 11.92 2.99 -19.62
N THR A 85 13.14 3.18 -19.11
CA THR A 85 13.55 4.43 -18.44
C THR A 85 13.96 5.51 -19.44
N GLY A 86 14.07 5.16 -20.73
CA GLY A 86 14.42 6.06 -21.81
C GLY A 86 13.45 5.99 -22.99
N PHE A 87 13.24 7.14 -23.63
CA PHE A 87 12.42 7.25 -24.85
C PHE A 87 12.91 6.29 -25.95
N TYR A 88 14.22 6.11 -26.09
CA TYR A 88 14.84 5.22 -27.08
C TYR A 88 14.51 3.74 -26.85
N GLU A 89 14.44 3.28 -25.59
CA GLU A 89 14.09 1.89 -25.27
C GLU A 89 12.63 1.56 -25.57
N ALA A 90 11.76 2.58 -25.59
CA ALA A 90 10.33 2.43 -25.87
C ALA A 90 10.00 2.32 -27.37
N VAL A 91 10.84 2.84 -28.26
CA VAL A 91 10.60 2.86 -29.72
C VAL A 91 11.23 1.70 -30.49
N ASP A 92 12.28 1.04 -29.97
CA ASP A 92 13.06 0.04 -30.73
C ASP A 92 12.68 -1.43 -30.51
N LYS A 93 11.74 -1.77 -29.60
CA LYS A 93 11.31 -3.17 -29.42
C LYS A 93 10.15 -3.55 -30.35
N PRO A 94 10.29 -4.54 -31.26
CA PRO A 94 9.17 -5.07 -32.00
C PRO A 94 8.22 -5.80 -31.03
N LYS A 95 6.95 -5.38 -30.97
CA LYS A 95 5.90 -6.05 -30.18
C LYS A 95 5.73 -7.49 -30.65
N LYS A 96 6.33 -8.45 -29.96
CA LYS A 96 5.96 -9.86 -30.09
C LYS A 96 4.60 -10.05 -29.41
N ARG A 97 3.56 -10.12 -30.23
CA ARG A 97 2.18 -10.34 -29.80
C ARG A 97 2.05 -11.78 -29.30
N GLU A 98 2.18 -12.00 -28.00
CA GLU A 98 1.80 -13.28 -27.40
C GLU A 98 0.27 -13.34 -27.28
N GLU A 99 -0.35 -14.30 -27.96
CA GLU A 99 -1.78 -14.55 -27.94
C GLU A 99 -2.20 -15.10 -26.56
N LYS A 100 -2.68 -14.23 -25.67
CA LYS A 100 -3.44 -14.67 -24.49
C LYS A 100 -4.83 -15.14 -24.92
N LYS A 101 -5.12 -16.43 -24.73
CA LYS A 101 -6.44 -17.05 -24.92
C LYS A 101 -7.50 -16.28 -24.12
N LYS A 102 -8.50 -15.74 -24.81
CA LYS A 102 -9.68 -15.09 -24.21
C LYS A 102 -10.56 -16.13 -23.52
N THR A 103 -10.60 -16.16 -22.20
CA THR A 103 -11.76 -16.69 -21.45
C THR A 103 -12.84 -15.60 -21.41
N LYS A 104 -14.03 -15.91 -21.92
CA LYS A 104 -15.14 -14.97 -22.07
C LYS A 104 -15.70 -14.58 -20.71
N SER A 105 -15.64 -13.29 -20.37
CA SER A 105 -16.50 -12.67 -19.36
C SER A 105 -17.93 -12.56 -19.91
N VAL A 106 -18.91 -13.09 -19.19
CA VAL A 106 -20.33 -12.79 -19.39
C VAL A 106 -20.88 -12.30 -18.06
N SER A 107 -20.90 -10.98 -17.89
CA SER A 107 -21.57 -10.31 -16.78
C SER A 107 -23.07 -10.61 -16.80
N HIS A 108 -23.61 -11.17 -15.72
CA HIS A 108 -25.05 -11.28 -15.51
C HIS A 108 -25.45 -10.36 -14.35
N LEU A 109 -25.94 -9.16 -14.68
CA LEU A 109 -26.75 -8.36 -13.76
C LEU A 109 -28.20 -8.42 -14.27
N ARG A 110 -29.13 -8.85 -13.42
CA ARG A 110 -30.57 -8.74 -13.67
C ARG A 110 -31.14 -7.75 -12.67
N ILE A 111 -31.77 -6.70 -13.18
CA ILE A 111 -32.65 -5.83 -12.40
C ILE A 111 -34.04 -6.47 -12.46
N VAL A 112 -34.71 -6.54 -11.32
CA VAL A 112 -36.11 -6.97 -11.20
C VAL A 112 -36.88 -5.75 -10.68
N ASP A 113 -37.96 -5.39 -11.37
CA ASP A 113 -38.90 -4.32 -10.97
C ASP A 113 -39.65 -4.64 -9.67
#